data_AF-A0A1R4IEJ0-F1
#
_entry.id   AF-A0A1R4IEJ0-F1
#
_cell.length_a   1.000
_cell.length_b   1.000
_cell.length_c   1.000
_cell.angle_alpha   90.00
_cell.angle_beta   90.00
_cell.angle_gamma   90.00
#
_symmetry.space_group_name_H-M   'P 1'
#
loop_
_entity.id
_entity.type
_entity.pdbx_description
1 polymer ?
#
loop_
_entity_poly.entity_id
_entity_poly.type
_entity_poly.pdbx_seq_one_letter_code
_entity_poly.pdbx_strand_id
1 'polypeptide(L)'
;MSGAAGDFDSVTAADPRSAPQQLADIAERRWDLHGVIAANPQAYPELRAWMAQVNPVMAQLSHESSPEAPPPYSAQAPYAALSPYATQPYTAQPPYSAAASVGAPIRPPRRGIKYWIGGCGCLAVVTVVALLAVVGGIGAATSSSDRTTPTTPIPHDQGVAQDQKVAAYMATFETERAKYHELLAELDGNPVAPLVTQQDFMDRVEREAAVENISEITARSVAERAREFRQELEDAVTAAESRRGNSSGTLTEKLVDQAGNGFIDIRWDAATECDDEEPGSTAACVVRGKPLLIHMQAESEATSDWERKMVVAHELAHIFQHADARRFEDGKGDADRMIEKGLFQGSEEKMADCYALTYYDEHTLSQANVTLGYGYVCNASERQAIREWAASINAPMPG
;
A
#
# COMPACT_ATOMS: atom_id res chain seq x y z
N MET A 1 35.72 12.47 3.08
CA MET A 1 35.86 11.24 3.88
C MET A 1 34.84 11.33 5.01
N SER A 2 33.66 10.75 4.82
CA SER A 2 32.57 10.75 5.78
C SER A 2 32.03 9.33 5.75
N GLY A 3 32.41 8.52 6.76
CA GLY A 3 31.96 7.14 6.89
C GLY A 3 30.50 7.09 7.32
N ALA A 4 29.82 6.01 6.91
CA ALA A 4 28.49 5.64 7.34
C ALA A 4 28.28 5.89 8.84
N ALA A 5 27.20 6.59 9.19
CA ALA A 5 26.75 6.67 10.58
C ALA A 5 26.43 5.24 11.02
N GLY A 6 27.31 4.66 11.84
CA GLY A 6 27.10 3.32 12.39
C GLY A 6 25.83 3.29 13.22
N ASP A 7 25.12 2.16 13.18
CA ASP A 7 23.95 1.89 14.01
C ASP A 7 24.29 2.10 15.50
N PHE A 8 23.92 3.29 16.00
CA PHE A 8 24.24 3.74 17.35
C PHE A 8 23.59 2.86 18.41
N ASP A 9 22.42 2.30 18.12
CA ASP A 9 21.71 1.40 19.02
C ASP A 9 22.43 0.06 19.13
N SER A 10 22.96 -0.50 18.03
CA SER A 10 23.81 -1.69 18.07
C SER A 10 25.09 -1.48 18.90
N VAL A 11 25.78 -0.35 18.69
CA VAL A 11 27.00 -0.01 19.44
C VAL A 11 26.68 0.18 20.92
N THR A 12 25.57 0.84 21.24
CA THR A 12 25.12 1.07 22.61
C THR A 12 24.67 -0.23 23.28
N ALA A 13 23.93 -1.11 22.59
CA ALA A 13 23.51 -2.40 23.13
C ALA A 13 24.72 -3.27 23.51
N ALA A 14 25.81 -3.19 22.75
CA ALA A 14 27.03 -3.95 22.98
C ALA A 14 27.99 -3.32 24.02
N ASP A 15 27.89 -2.02 24.35
CA ASP A 15 28.78 -1.38 25.35
C ASP A 15 28.40 -1.85 26.77
N PRO A 16 29.30 -2.53 27.51
CA PRO A 16 29.03 -3.01 28.87
C PRO A 16 28.87 -1.89 29.91
N ARG A 17 29.03 -0.63 29.53
CA ARG A 17 28.82 0.56 30.37
C ARG A 17 27.56 1.33 30.04
N SER A 18 26.77 0.86 29.07
CA SER A 18 25.50 1.49 28.72
C SER A 18 24.55 1.54 29.91
N ALA A 19 23.86 2.67 30.06
CA ALA A 19 22.95 2.86 31.18
C ALA A 19 21.79 1.85 31.09
N PRO A 20 21.35 1.24 32.22
CA PRO A 20 20.24 0.28 32.21
C PRO A 20 18.96 0.81 31.56
N GLN A 21 18.64 2.10 31.76
CA GLN A 21 17.48 2.74 31.12
C GLN A 21 17.64 2.78 29.61
N GLN A 22 18.84 3.13 29.12
CA GLN A 22 19.12 3.20 27.69
C GLN A 22 19.02 1.82 27.03
N LEU A 23 19.42 0.76 27.73
CA LEU A 23 19.24 -0.61 27.27
C LEU A 23 17.76 -1.01 27.22
N ALA A 24 16.94 -0.57 28.17
CA ALA A 24 15.50 -0.79 28.14
C ALA A 24 14.86 -0.05 26.96
N ASP A 25 15.20 1.23 26.77
CA ASP A 25 14.68 2.03 25.65
C ASP A 25 15.08 1.43 24.28
N ILE A 26 16.29 0.85 24.16
CA ILE A 26 16.72 0.13 22.95
C ILE A 26 15.93 -1.17 22.82
N ALA A 27 15.80 -1.94 23.89
CA ALA A 27 15.06 -3.21 23.86
C ALA A 27 13.59 -3.00 23.45
N GLU A 28 12.96 -1.89 23.82
CA GLU A 28 11.60 -1.58 23.40
C GLU A 28 11.45 -1.39 21.88
N ARG A 29 12.45 -0.81 21.21
CA ARG A 29 12.41 -0.43 19.78
C ARG A 29 13.24 -1.31 18.83
N ARG A 30 14.14 -2.14 19.36
CA ARG A 30 15.10 -2.97 18.60
C ARG A 30 15.12 -4.40 19.13
N TRP A 31 14.12 -5.18 18.72
CA TRP A 31 13.97 -6.57 19.17
C TRP A 31 15.07 -7.48 18.65
N ASP A 32 15.66 -7.15 17.49
CA ASP A 32 16.86 -7.77 16.93
C ASP A 32 18.06 -7.69 17.88
N LEU A 33 18.12 -6.65 18.73
CA LEU A 33 19.19 -6.46 19.72
C LEU A 33 18.91 -7.14 21.06
N HIS A 34 17.76 -7.79 21.26
CA HIS A 34 17.43 -8.43 22.54
C HIS A 34 18.49 -9.44 22.98
N GLY A 35 19.10 -10.19 22.05
CA GLY A 35 20.19 -11.10 22.38
C GLY A 35 21.45 -10.39 22.88
N VAL A 36 21.83 -9.28 22.24
CA VAL A 36 22.97 -8.45 22.64
C VAL A 36 22.72 -7.78 23.98
N ILE A 37 21.51 -7.24 24.18
CA ILE A 37 21.09 -6.61 25.43
C ILE A 37 21.00 -7.64 26.56
N ALA A 38 20.49 -8.84 26.28
CA ALA A 38 20.48 -9.94 27.25
C ALA A 38 21.89 -10.41 27.61
N ALA A 39 22.89 -10.22 26.77
CA ALA A 39 24.29 -10.48 27.13
C ALA A 39 24.93 -9.31 27.91
N ASN A 40 24.34 -8.11 27.90
CA ASN A 40 24.92 -6.92 28.51
C ASN A 40 24.85 -6.97 30.05
N PRO A 41 25.96 -6.76 30.78
CA PRO A 41 25.99 -6.84 32.25
C PRO A 41 25.12 -5.78 32.95
N GLN A 42 24.76 -4.69 32.26
CA GLN A 42 23.88 -3.65 32.81
C GLN A 42 22.38 -3.93 32.55
N ALA A 43 22.04 -4.95 31.77
CA ALA A 43 20.65 -5.35 31.58
C ALA A 43 20.12 -6.05 32.84
N TYR A 44 19.13 -5.43 33.48
CA TYR A 44 18.56 -5.92 34.73
C TYR A 44 17.64 -7.14 34.51
N PRO A 45 17.42 -7.98 35.55
CA PRO A 45 16.67 -9.23 35.43
C PRO A 45 15.26 -9.08 34.85
N GLU A 46 14.54 -8.03 35.24
CA GLU A 46 13.18 -7.76 34.78
C GLU A 46 13.15 -7.43 33.28
N LEU A 47 14.14 -6.69 32.76
CA LEU A 47 14.28 -6.43 31.32
C LEU A 47 14.53 -7.73 30.55
N ARG A 48 15.39 -8.60 31.07
CA ARG A 48 15.69 -9.91 30.46
C ARG A 48 14.46 -10.81 30.44
N ALA A 49 13.71 -10.84 31.53
CA ALA A 49 12.46 -11.60 31.63
C ALA A 49 11.41 -11.07 30.66
N TRP A 50 11.26 -9.74 30.57
CA TRP A 50 10.38 -9.10 29.60
C TRP A 50 10.79 -9.43 28.17
N MET A 51 12.07 -9.27 27.80
CA MET A 51 12.59 -9.61 26.47
C MET A 51 12.33 -11.09 26.13
N ALA A 52 12.56 -12.02 27.07
CA ALA A 52 12.27 -13.44 26.87
C ALA A 52 10.76 -13.74 26.71
N GLN A 53 9.88 -12.92 27.29
CA GLN A 53 8.44 -13.03 27.13
C GLN A 53 7.96 -12.48 25.79
N VAL A 54 8.51 -11.35 25.34
CA VAL A 54 8.10 -10.70 24.08
C VAL A 54 8.83 -11.24 22.84
N ASN A 55 9.93 -11.98 23.05
CA ASN A 55 10.74 -12.62 22.02
C ASN A 55 11.14 -14.06 22.45
N PRO A 56 10.23 -15.04 22.35
CA PRO A 56 10.41 -16.38 22.92
C PRO A 56 11.51 -17.21 22.23
N VAL A 57 11.95 -16.84 21.02
CA VAL A 57 13.07 -17.49 20.31
C VAL A 57 14.38 -17.39 21.12
N MET A 58 14.55 -16.31 21.90
CA MET A 58 15.72 -16.11 22.76
C MET A 58 15.76 -17.04 23.98
N ALA A 59 14.59 -17.47 24.49
CA ALA A 59 14.54 -18.40 25.63
C ALA A 59 15.12 -19.78 25.25
N GLN A 60 15.00 -20.17 23.97
CA GLN A 60 15.55 -21.43 23.47
C GLN A 60 17.08 -21.35 23.29
N LEU A 61 17.60 -20.24 22.76
CA LEU A 61 19.04 -20.03 22.57
C LEU A 61 19.82 -19.91 23.90
N SER A 62 19.16 -19.42 24.96
CA SER A 62 19.73 -19.29 26.31
C SER A 62 19.90 -20.63 27.04
N HIS A 63 19.17 -21.67 26.63
CA HIS A 63 19.28 -23.02 27.20
C HIS A 63 20.40 -23.86 26.57
N GLU A 64 20.92 -23.49 25.40
CA GLU A 64 22.01 -24.21 24.73
C GLU A 64 23.41 -23.80 25.21
N SER A 65 23.55 -22.74 26.01
CA SER A 65 24.85 -22.20 26.45
C SER A 65 25.16 -22.32 27.96
N SER A 66 24.33 -23.03 28.74
CA SER A 66 24.69 -23.33 30.14
C SER A 66 25.56 -24.59 30.24
N PRO A 67 26.76 -24.52 30.85
CA PRO A 67 27.51 -25.73 31.19
C PRO A 67 26.75 -26.54 32.25
N GLU A 68 26.37 -27.74 31.84
CA GLU A 68 25.63 -28.74 32.61
C GLU A 68 26.31 -29.04 33.96
N ALA A 69 25.59 -28.76 35.05
CA ALA A 69 25.93 -29.28 36.38
C ALA A 69 25.50 -30.76 36.45
N PRO A 70 26.34 -31.68 36.98
CA PRO A 70 26.02 -33.10 36.96
C PRO A 70 24.82 -33.42 37.86
N PRO A 71 23.94 -34.35 37.45
CA PRO A 71 22.75 -34.69 38.21
C PRO A 71 23.10 -35.48 39.49
N PRO A 72 22.40 -35.24 40.61
CA PRO A 72 22.53 -36.09 41.78
C PRO A 72 21.84 -37.44 41.57
N TYR A 73 22.59 -38.48 41.95
CA TYR A 73 22.19 -39.86 42.16
C TYR A 73 20.79 -40.03 42.79
N SER A 74 19.93 -40.84 42.18
CA SER A 74 18.89 -41.58 42.91
C SER A 74 18.58 -42.92 42.23
N ALA A 75 18.18 -43.87 43.07
CA ALA A 75 18.37 -45.31 42.99
C ALA A 75 17.58 -46.08 41.90
N GLN A 76 18.17 -47.22 41.51
CA GLN A 76 17.56 -48.43 40.92
C GLN A 76 16.31 -48.87 41.73
N ALA A 77 15.26 -49.55 41.25
CA ALA A 77 15.12 -50.72 40.36
C ALA A 77 13.59 -51.12 40.31
N PRO A 78 13.09 -52.19 39.64
CA PRO A 78 13.52 -52.83 38.39
C PRO A 78 12.43 -53.55 37.50
N TYR A 79 12.91 -54.08 36.35
CA TYR A 79 12.50 -55.26 35.53
C TYR A 79 11.07 -55.45 34.97
N ALA A 80 11.00 -55.49 33.62
CA ALA A 80 10.61 -56.65 32.76
C ALA A 80 10.13 -56.13 31.37
N ALA A 81 10.36 -56.72 30.20
CA ALA A 81 11.20 -57.80 29.70
C ALA A 81 11.05 -57.82 28.16
N LEU A 82 12.17 -58.05 27.45
CA LEU A 82 12.34 -58.82 26.20
C LEU A 82 11.88 -58.26 24.82
N SER A 83 12.90 -58.09 23.98
CA SER A 83 13.05 -57.89 22.52
C SER A 83 12.56 -59.11 21.66
N PRO A 84 12.85 -59.32 20.34
CA PRO A 84 13.82 -58.62 19.45
C PRO A 84 13.57 -58.57 17.89
N TYR A 85 14.53 -57.92 17.21
CA TYR A 85 14.98 -58.03 15.80
C TYR A 85 14.11 -57.51 14.63
N ALA A 86 14.65 -56.53 13.89
CA ALA A 86 15.17 -56.76 12.54
C ALA A 86 16.01 -55.57 12.02
N THR A 87 17.21 -55.89 11.56
CA THR A 87 18.24 -55.06 10.95
C THR A 87 18.09 -54.97 9.42
N GLN A 88 18.16 -53.74 8.86
CA GLN A 88 18.85 -53.29 7.60
C GLN A 88 18.50 -54.03 6.26
N PRO A 89 18.81 -53.52 5.03
CA PRO A 89 19.77 -52.45 4.69
C PRO A 89 19.35 -51.42 3.60
N TYR A 90 20.23 -50.42 3.49
CA TYR A 90 20.51 -49.56 2.32
C TYR A 90 20.37 -50.26 0.95
N THR A 91 19.71 -49.59 0.00
CA THR A 91 19.90 -49.82 -1.45
C THR A 91 19.96 -48.50 -2.21
N ALA A 92 20.85 -48.51 -3.19
CA ALA A 92 21.41 -47.42 -3.97
C ALA A 92 20.43 -46.69 -4.92
N GLN A 93 20.80 -45.44 -5.24
CA GLN A 93 20.27 -44.60 -6.32
C GLN A 93 20.48 -45.23 -7.71
N PRO A 94 19.57 -44.98 -8.68
CA PRO A 94 19.89 -44.97 -10.10
C PRO A 94 20.21 -43.54 -10.63
N PRO A 95 21.11 -43.39 -11.63
CA PRO A 95 21.48 -42.09 -12.21
C PRO A 95 20.84 -41.86 -13.59
N TYR A 96 20.17 -40.73 -13.81
CA TYR A 96 19.77 -40.17 -15.13
C TYR A 96 19.38 -38.70 -14.88
N SER A 97 19.68 -37.66 -15.66
CA SER A 97 20.49 -37.44 -16.85
C SER A 97 20.71 -35.93 -16.92
N ALA A 98 21.93 -35.49 -17.19
CA ALA A 98 22.24 -34.11 -17.50
C ALA A 98 21.64 -33.74 -18.87
N ALA A 99 20.82 -32.70 -18.91
CA ALA A 99 20.54 -31.94 -20.12
C ALA A 99 21.27 -30.60 -20.02
N ALA A 100 22.33 -30.48 -20.83
CA ALA A 100 23.04 -29.24 -21.05
C ALA A 100 22.20 -28.29 -21.92
N SER A 101 22.04 -27.04 -21.49
CA SER A 101 21.65 -25.93 -22.35
C SER A 101 22.60 -24.76 -22.15
N VAL A 102 23.63 -24.76 -23.01
CA VAL A 102 24.23 -23.62 -23.72
C VAL A 102 24.13 -22.24 -23.05
N GLY A 103 25.28 -21.71 -22.65
CA GLY A 103 25.44 -20.35 -22.13
C GLY A 103 25.07 -19.27 -23.15
N ALA A 104 24.41 -18.23 -22.65
CA ALA A 104 24.23 -16.96 -23.35
C ALA A 104 25.18 -15.90 -22.72
N PRO A 105 25.73 -14.98 -23.54
CA PRO A 105 26.84 -14.12 -23.12
C PRO A 105 26.41 -12.98 -22.19
N ILE A 106 27.23 -12.76 -21.16
CA ILE A 106 27.26 -11.54 -20.33
C ILE A 106 27.49 -10.33 -21.24
N ARG A 107 26.53 -9.40 -21.29
CA ARG A 107 26.71 -8.09 -21.92
C ARG A 107 27.03 -7.04 -20.83
N PRO A 108 28.03 -6.16 -21.05
CA PRO A 108 28.33 -5.08 -20.12
C PRO A 108 27.25 -3.98 -20.15
N PRO A 109 27.07 -3.23 -19.05
CA PRO A 109 26.05 -2.19 -18.96
C PRO A 109 26.39 -1.02 -19.89
N ARG A 110 25.46 -0.69 -20.78
CA ARG A 110 25.54 0.51 -21.62
C ARG A 110 24.97 1.71 -20.84
N ARG A 111 25.84 2.64 -20.47
CA ARG A 111 25.47 4.02 -20.09
C ARG A 111 24.76 4.68 -21.27
N GLY A 112 23.45 4.87 -21.15
CA GLY A 112 22.65 5.67 -22.06
C GLY A 112 22.26 6.98 -21.40
N ILE A 113 22.93 8.07 -21.79
CA ILE A 113 22.46 9.44 -21.54
C ILE A 113 21.14 9.61 -22.30
N LYS A 114 20.03 9.79 -21.57
CA LYS A 114 18.74 10.15 -22.17
C LYS A 114 18.35 11.54 -21.69
N TYR A 115 18.35 12.46 -22.65
CA TYR A 115 17.85 13.82 -22.55
C TYR A 115 16.36 13.80 -22.16
N TRP A 116 16.02 14.45 -21.06
CA TRP A 116 14.65 14.84 -20.75
C TRP A 116 14.29 16.08 -21.59
N ILE A 117 13.44 15.90 -22.60
CA ILE A 117 12.56 16.96 -23.07
C ILE A 117 11.24 16.72 -22.34
N GLY A 118 11.06 17.43 -21.22
CA GLY A 118 9.79 17.50 -20.50
C GLY A 118 8.73 18.17 -21.37
N GLY A 119 7.93 17.35 -22.05
CA GLY A 119 6.71 17.76 -22.73
C GLY A 119 5.59 17.93 -21.71
N CYS A 120 5.31 19.18 -21.38
CA CYS A 120 4.18 19.65 -20.58
C CYS A 120 2.85 19.23 -21.23
N GLY A 121 2.16 18.27 -20.62
CA GLY A 121 0.85 17.74 -21.06
C GLY A 121 -0.34 18.61 -20.65
N CYS A 122 -0.24 19.95 -20.72
CA CYS A 122 -1.31 20.88 -20.33
C CYS A 122 -1.95 21.64 -21.50
N LEU A 123 -1.76 21.24 -22.77
CA LEU A 123 -2.22 22.01 -23.94
C LEU A 123 -2.97 21.20 -25.01
N ALA A 124 -3.83 20.25 -24.62
CA ALA A 124 -4.73 19.58 -25.57
C ALA A 124 -6.22 19.89 -25.36
N VAL A 125 -6.63 20.60 -24.29
CA VAL A 125 -8.05 20.87 -23.99
C VAL A 125 -8.50 22.30 -24.34
N VAL A 126 -7.59 23.22 -24.65
CA VAL A 126 -7.95 24.64 -24.90
C VAL A 126 -8.15 25.00 -26.39
N THR A 127 -7.76 24.14 -27.34
CA THR A 127 -7.77 24.48 -28.77
C THR A 127 -9.10 24.23 -29.50
N VAL A 128 -10.10 23.60 -28.89
CA VAL A 128 -11.40 23.33 -29.56
C VAL A 128 -12.44 24.44 -29.32
N VAL A 129 -12.25 25.32 -28.32
CA VAL A 129 -13.21 26.39 -27.99
C VAL A 129 -12.99 27.68 -28.81
N ALA A 130 -11.82 27.86 -29.44
CA ALA A 130 -11.48 29.10 -30.14
C ALA A 130 -11.90 29.17 -31.63
N LEU A 131 -12.52 28.13 -32.19
CA LEU A 131 -12.83 28.06 -33.64
C LEU A 131 -14.30 28.31 -34.03
N LEU A 132 -15.18 28.66 -33.09
CA LEU A 132 -16.60 28.94 -33.36
C LEU A 132 -17.03 30.41 -33.21
N ALA A 133 -16.09 31.37 -33.24
CA ALA A 133 -16.41 32.79 -33.01
C ALA A 133 -16.10 33.76 -34.17
N VAL A 134 -15.71 33.29 -35.36
CA VAL A 134 -15.36 34.22 -36.47
C VAL A 134 -15.85 33.72 -37.83
N VAL A 135 -17.17 33.84 -38.11
CA VAL A 135 -17.71 34.12 -39.46
C VAL A 135 -19.04 34.87 -39.33
N GLY A 136 -19.07 36.10 -39.86
CA GLY A 136 -20.24 36.98 -40.01
C GLY A 136 -20.08 38.25 -39.17
N GLY A 137 -19.78 39.43 -39.70
CA GLY A 137 -20.00 39.97 -41.04
C GLY A 137 -20.39 41.44 -40.84
N ILE A 138 -19.54 42.32 -41.35
CA ILE A 138 -19.49 43.78 -41.24
C ILE A 138 -20.80 44.51 -41.55
N GLY A 139 -21.08 45.60 -40.82
CA GLY A 139 -22.03 46.65 -41.22
C GLY A 139 -22.00 47.88 -40.31
N ALA A 140 -21.16 48.87 -40.63
CA ALA A 140 -21.19 50.19 -40.00
C ALA A 140 -22.31 51.04 -40.62
N ALA A 141 -23.17 51.63 -39.79
CA ALA A 141 -23.91 52.84 -40.11
C ALA A 141 -24.27 53.62 -38.84
N THR A 142 -23.82 54.87 -38.80
CA THR A 142 -24.18 55.88 -37.81
C THR A 142 -25.65 56.29 -37.98
N SER A 143 -26.45 56.23 -36.91
CA SER A 143 -27.62 57.11 -36.78
C SER A 143 -28.11 57.15 -35.34
N SER A 144 -28.00 58.33 -34.73
CA SER A 144 -28.72 58.70 -33.51
C SER A 144 -30.18 58.94 -33.89
N SER A 145 -31.12 58.24 -33.26
CA SER A 145 -32.53 58.61 -33.24
C SER A 145 -33.20 57.94 -32.04
N ASP A 146 -33.73 58.78 -31.16
CA ASP A 146 -34.74 58.45 -30.16
C ASP A 146 -35.80 57.51 -30.76
N ARG A 147 -35.92 56.32 -30.17
CA ARG A 147 -37.04 55.43 -30.45
C ARG A 147 -37.46 54.75 -29.15
N THR A 148 -38.60 55.21 -28.67
CA THR A 148 -39.46 54.62 -27.65
C THR A 148 -39.43 53.09 -27.75
N THR A 149 -38.99 52.43 -26.69
CA THR A 149 -38.93 50.98 -26.56
C THR A 149 -40.35 50.40 -26.71
N PRO A 150 -40.63 49.56 -27.73
CA PRO A 150 -41.76 48.65 -27.65
C PRO A 150 -41.31 47.49 -26.75
N THR A 151 -42.06 47.23 -25.67
CA THR A 151 -41.94 45.99 -24.91
C THR A 151 -42.33 44.84 -25.84
N THR A 152 -41.34 44.23 -26.50
CA THR A 152 -41.51 42.96 -27.21
C THR A 152 -41.75 41.88 -26.16
N PRO A 153 -42.88 41.16 -26.17
CA PRO A 153 -43.05 39.99 -25.34
C PRO A 153 -41.98 38.97 -25.72
N ILE A 154 -41.17 38.51 -24.76
CA ILE A 154 -40.32 37.34 -24.95
C ILE A 154 -41.26 36.19 -25.36
N PRO A 155 -41.01 35.49 -26.47
CA PRO A 155 -41.85 34.36 -26.88
C PRO A 155 -41.87 33.31 -25.77
N HIS A 156 -43.06 33.02 -25.25
CA HIS A 156 -43.29 32.03 -24.20
C HIS A 156 -42.70 30.64 -24.54
N ASP A 157 -42.52 30.35 -25.83
CA ASP A 157 -41.97 29.09 -26.35
C ASP A 157 -40.48 28.87 -26.04
N GLN A 158 -39.66 29.92 -25.89
CA GLN A 158 -38.23 29.74 -25.61
C GLN A 158 -37.96 29.31 -24.17
N GLY A 159 -38.76 29.79 -23.20
CA GLY A 159 -38.66 29.38 -21.80
C GLY A 159 -39.05 27.90 -21.63
N VAL A 160 -40.15 27.47 -22.26
CA VAL A 160 -40.61 26.07 -22.19
C VAL A 160 -39.59 25.10 -22.79
N ALA A 161 -38.97 25.45 -23.92
CA ALA A 161 -37.95 24.61 -24.54
C ALA A 161 -36.68 24.51 -23.68
N GLN A 162 -36.27 25.59 -23.01
CA GLN A 162 -35.14 25.58 -22.08
C GLN A 162 -35.43 24.74 -20.83
N ASP A 163 -36.61 24.90 -20.24
CA ASP A 163 -37.04 24.13 -19.06
C ASP A 163 -37.09 22.63 -19.36
N GLN A 164 -37.55 22.25 -20.57
CA GLN A 164 -37.54 20.86 -21.02
C GLN A 164 -36.13 20.27 -21.13
N LYS A 165 -35.15 21.05 -21.61
CA LYS A 165 -33.76 20.59 -21.69
C LYS A 165 -33.13 20.43 -20.32
N VAL A 166 -33.32 21.41 -19.43
CA VAL A 166 -32.85 21.31 -18.04
C VAL A 166 -33.43 20.05 -17.39
N ALA A 167 -34.74 19.82 -17.53
CA ALA A 167 -35.38 18.62 -17.02
C ALA A 167 -34.78 17.32 -17.60
N ALA A 168 -34.47 17.28 -18.89
CA ALA A 168 -33.85 16.12 -19.53
C ALA A 168 -32.42 15.85 -19.03
N TYR A 169 -31.60 16.89 -18.85
CA TYR A 169 -30.27 16.75 -18.25
C TYR A 169 -30.36 16.28 -16.80
N MET A 170 -31.27 16.84 -16.00
CA MET A 170 -31.43 16.42 -14.61
C MET A 170 -31.93 14.96 -14.50
N ALA A 171 -32.82 14.52 -15.39
CA ALA A 171 -33.23 13.10 -15.45
C ALA A 171 -32.05 12.16 -15.80
N THR A 172 -31.14 12.62 -16.65
CA THR A 172 -29.90 11.89 -16.97
C THR A 172 -29.00 11.84 -15.74
N PHE A 173 -28.72 12.98 -15.10
CA PHE A 173 -27.96 13.06 -13.87
C PHE A 173 -28.48 12.10 -12.80
N GLU A 174 -29.78 12.09 -12.52
CA GLU A 174 -30.38 11.20 -11.52
C GLU A 174 -30.19 9.71 -11.87
N THR A 175 -30.29 9.36 -13.15
CA THR A 175 -30.07 7.98 -13.61
C THR A 175 -28.61 7.54 -13.42
N GLU A 176 -27.67 8.39 -13.80
CA GLU A 176 -26.23 8.12 -13.68
C GLU A 176 -25.79 8.09 -12.21
N ARG A 177 -26.32 9.01 -11.40
CA ARG A 177 -26.14 9.06 -9.94
C ARG A 177 -26.62 7.78 -9.27
N ALA A 178 -27.83 7.32 -9.59
CA ALA A 178 -28.37 6.10 -9.00
C ALA A 178 -27.47 4.90 -9.28
N LYS A 179 -27.05 4.72 -10.54
CA LYS A 179 -26.13 3.63 -10.92
C LYS A 179 -24.76 3.76 -10.27
N TYR A 180 -24.24 4.98 -10.12
CA TYR A 180 -22.98 5.20 -9.41
C TYR A 180 -23.07 4.72 -7.96
N HIS A 181 -24.17 5.04 -7.25
CA HIS A 181 -24.38 4.59 -5.87
C HIS A 181 -24.65 3.09 -5.75
N GLU A 182 -25.29 2.48 -6.76
CA GLU A 182 -25.42 1.02 -6.85
C GLU A 182 -24.03 0.36 -6.91
N LEU A 183 -23.14 0.83 -7.80
CA LEU A 183 -21.77 0.35 -7.89
C LEU A 183 -20.98 0.62 -6.60
N LEU A 184 -21.12 1.81 -6.01
CA LEU A 184 -20.47 2.17 -4.75
C LEU A 184 -20.80 1.17 -3.63
N ALA A 185 -22.07 0.74 -3.55
CA ALA A 185 -22.51 -0.23 -2.56
C ALA A 185 -21.88 -1.62 -2.74
N GLU A 186 -21.50 -2.00 -3.96
CA GLU A 186 -20.77 -3.26 -4.23
C GLU A 186 -19.33 -3.24 -3.66
N LEU A 187 -18.79 -2.05 -3.42
CA LEU A 187 -17.46 -1.84 -2.84
C LEU A 187 -17.49 -1.68 -1.31
N ASP A 188 -18.66 -1.83 -0.67
CA ASP A 188 -18.74 -1.76 0.80
C ASP A 188 -17.81 -2.78 1.45
N GLY A 189 -17.06 -2.34 2.46
CA GLY A 189 -16.03 -3.13 3.12
C GLY A 189 -14.72 -3.32 2.32
N ASN A 190 -14.59 -2.82 1.09
CA ASN A 190 -13.33 -2.89 0.36
C ASN A 190 -12.36 -1.80 0.86
N PRO A 191 -11.12 -2.15 1.29
CA PRO A 191 -10.19 -1.19 1.86
C PRO A 191 -9.69 -0.12 0.91
N VAL A 192 -9.74 -0.37 -0.40
CA VAL A 192 -9.29 0.56 -1.43
C VAL A 192 -10.44 1.29 -2.14
N ALA A 193 -11.68 1.14 -1.66
CA ALA A 193 -12.83 1.86 -2.20
C ALA A 193 -12.59 3.38 -2.34
N PRO A 194 -11.98 4.09 -1.34
CA PRO A 194 -11.73 5.52 -1.47
C PRO A 194 -10.81 5.93 -2.64
N LEU A 195 -9.98 5.00 -3.15
CA LEU A 195 -9.08 5.25 -4.28
C LEU A 195 -9.75 5.11 -5.64
N VAL A 196 -10.87 4.38 -5.72
CA VAL A 196 -11.54 4.07 -6.99
C VAL A 196 -12.86 4.81 -7.16
N THR A 197 -13.56 5.12 -6.07
CA THR A 197 -14.91 5.68 -6.16
C THR A 197 -14.92 7.16 -6.50
N GLN A 198 -13.89 7.94 -6.13
CA GLN A 198 -13.87 9.41 -6.27
C GLN A 198 -15.10 10.07 -5.63
N GLN A 199 -15.57 9.54 -4.50
CA GLN A 199 -16.83 9.94 -3.86
C GLN A 199 -16.88 11.44 -3.53
N ASP A 200 -15.78 12.05 -3.12
CA ASP A 200 -15.71 13.49 -2.84
C ASP A 200 -15.99 14.35 -4.08
N PHE A 201 -15.61 13.88 -5.27
CA PHE A 201 -15.94 14.54 -6.54
C PHE A 201 -17.41 14.37 -6.89
N MET A 202 -17.96 13.17 -6.71
CA MET A 202 -19.38 12.94 -6.96
C MET A 202 -20.25 13.77 -6.00
N ASP A 203 -19.91 13.82 -4.71
CA ASP A 203 -20.60 14.65 -3.72
C ASP A 203 -20.60 16.15 -4.10
N ARG A 204 -19.53 16.64 -4.74
CA ARG A 204 -19.50 18.01 -5.30
C ARG A 204 -20.48 18.17 -6.46
N VAL A 205 -20.54 17.21 -7.38
CA VAL A 205 -21.51 17.22 -8.49
C VAL A 205 -22.94 17.21 -7.96
N GLU A 206 -23.22 16.41 -6.93
CA GLU A 206 -24.56 16.37 -6.30
C GLU A 206 -24.94 17.69 -5.64
N ARG A 207 -24.00 18.35 -4.95
CA ARG A 207 -24.24 19.69 -4.39
C ARG A 207 -24.53 20.74 -5.46
N GLU A 208 -23.82 20.68 -6.59
CA GLU A 208 -24.07 21.57 -7.72
C GLU A 208 -25.44 21.29 -8.38
N ALA A 209 -25.82 20.03 -8.49
CA ALA A 209 -27.11 19.59 -9.03
C ALA A 209 -28.30 20.00 -8.15
N ALA A 210 -28.09 20.19 -6.84
CA ALA A 210 -29.12 20.58 -5.88
C ALA A 210 -29.45 22.09 -5.87
N VAL A 211 -28.75 22.91 -6.67
CA VAL A 211 -28.99 24.37 -6.73
C VAL A 211 -30.35 24.67 -7.37
N GLU A 212 -31.17 25.48 -6.70
CA GLU A 212 -32.44 25.96 -7.25
C GLU A 212 -32.23 26.81 -8.52
N ASN A 213 -33.12 26.64 -9.52
CA ASN A 213 -33.05 27.35 -10.81
C ASN A 213 -31.72 27.13 -11.55
N ILE A 214 -31.20 25.90 -11.51
CA ILE A 214 -29.99 25.49 -12.23
C ILE A 214 -30.04 25.88 -13.71
N SER A 215 -28.94 26.44 -14.23
CA SER A 215 -28.84 26.83 -15.64
C SER A 215 -28.75 25.61 -16.57
N GLU A 216 -29.14 25.73 -17.83
CA GLU A 216 -28.98 24.66 -18.84
C GLU A 216 -27.52 24.17 -18.93
N ILE A 217 -26.56 25.08 -18.86
CA ILE A 217 -25.12 24.77 -18.93
C ILE A 217 -24.70 23.94 -17.72
N THR A 218 -25.11 24.34 -16.52
CA THR A 218 -24.78 23.62 -15.28
C THR A 218 -25.47 22.26 -15.25
N ALA A 219 -26.76 22.18 -15.61
CA ALA A 219 -27.51 20.94 -15.68
C ALA A 219 -26.86 19.93 -16.64
N ARG A 220 -26.43 20.39 -17.82
CA ARG A 220 -25.66 19.57 -18.76
C ARG A 220 -24.34 19.10 -18.17
N SER A 221 -23.59 19.99 -17.54
CA SER A 221 -22.27 19.68 -16.96
C SER A 221 -22.34 18.67 -15.81
N VAL A 222 -23.35 18.77 -14.93
CA VAL A 222 -23.52 17.78 -13.85
C VAL A 222 -23.93 16.41 -14.39
N ALA A 223 -24.77 16.37 -15.43
CA ALA A 223 -25.15 15.12 -16.10
C ALA A 223 -23.96 14.44 -16.81
N GLU A 224 -23.14 15.22 -17.53
CA GLU A 224 -21.92 14.71 -18.19
C GLU A 224 -20.92 14.18 -17.17
N ARG A 225 -20.61 14.92 -16.09
CA ARG A 225 -19.69 14.47 -15.04
C ARG A 225 -20.18 13.25 -14.27
N ALA A 226 -21.47 13.20 -13.91
CA ALA A 226 -22.03 12.01 -13.24
C ALA A 226 -21.92 10.76 -14.12
N ARG A 227 -22.14 10.92 -15.43
CA ARG A 227 -21.95 9.83 -16.40
C ARG A 227 -20.51 9.35 -16.46
N GLU A 228 -19.55 10.29 -16.48
CA GLU A 228 -18.10 10.02 -16.48
C GLU A 228 -17.70 9.25 -15.22
N PHE A 229 -18.03 9.75 -14.02
CA PHE A 229 -17.69 9.06 -12.76
C PHE A 229 -18.29 7.67 -12.67
N ARG A 230 -19.54 7.48 -13.09
CA ARG A 230 -20.15 6.16 -13.15
C ARG A 230 -19.44 5.25 -14.17
N GLN A 231 -19.00 5.77 -15.32
CA GLN A 231 -18.26 5.01 -16.35
C GLN A 231 -16.90 4.55 -15.80
N GLU A 232 -16.15 5.46 -15.19
CA GLU A 232 -14.85 5.17 -14.60
C GLU A 232 -14.95 4.12 -13.50
N LEU A 233 -15.99 4.21 -12.64
CA LEU A 233 -16.22 3.21 -11.60
C LEU A 233 -16.63 1.85 -12.17
N GLU A 234 -17.52 1.81 -13.18
CA GLU A 234 -17.91 0.57 -13.86
C GLU A 234 -16.73 -0.11 -14.55
N ASP A 235 -15.87 0.67 -15.22
CA ASP A 235 -14.65 0.19 -15.86
C ASP A 235 -13.67 -0.35 -14.80
N ALA A 236 -13.54 0.33 -13.66
CA ALA A 236 -12.70 -0.12 -12.54
C ALA A 236 -13.20 -1.44 -11.95
N VAL A 237 -14.51 -1.58 -11.73
CA VAL A 237 -15.15 -2.81 -11.24
C VAL A 237 -14.91 -3.96 -12.23
N THR A 238 -15.19 -3.74 -13.52
CA THR A 238 -15.00 -4.74 -14.58
C THR A 238 -13.53 -5.17 -14.67
N ALA A 239 -12.60 -4.21 -14.61
CA ALA A 239 -11.17 -4.50 -14.65
C ALA A 239 -10.73 -5.30 -13.41
N ALA A 240 -11.24 -4.96 -12.23
CA ALA A 240 -10.99 -5.72 -11.00
C ALA A 240 -11.50 -7.15 -11.10
N GLU A 241 -12.73 -7.35 -11.56
CA GLU A 241 -13.30 -8.69 -11.80
C GLU A 241 -12.45 -9.54 -12.75
N SER A 242 -11.88 -8.93 -13.79
CA SER A 242 -11.02 -9.64 -14.74
C SER A 242 -9.67 -10.06 -14.15
N ARG A 243 -9.18 -9.34 -13.14
CA ARG A 243 -7.91 -9.62 -12.45
C ARG A 243 -8.07 -10.65 -11.34
N ARG A 244 -9.24 -10.69 -10.68
CA ARG A 244 -9.53 -11.64 -9.60
C ARG A 244 -9.19 -13.08 -10.02
N GLY A 245 -8.33 -13.75 -9.26
CA GLY A 245 -8.22 -15.21 -9.32
C GLY A 245 -6.82 -15.78 -9.36
N ASN A 246 -5.79 -14.98 -9.11
CA ASN A 246 -4.39 -15.38 -9.12
C ASN A 246 -4.02 -16.07 -10.44
N SER A 247 -4.16 -15.34 -11.54
CA SER A 247 -4.06 -15.87 -12.91
C SER A 247 -2.69 -16.47 -13.22
N SER A 248 -1.61 -15.93 -12.64
CA SER A 248 -0.24 -16.45 -12.76
C SER A 248 0.03 -17.61 -11.81
N GLY A 249 -0.82 -17.81 -10.78
CA GLY A 249 -0.66 -18.85 -9.77
C GLY A 249 0.42 -18.55 -8.73
N THR A 250 0.94 -17.32 -8.70
CA THR A 250 2.01 -16.90 -7.79
C THR A 250 1.51 -16.66 -6.37
N LEU A 251 2.40 -16.69 -5.38
CA LEU A 251 2.02 -16.41 -3.99
C LEU A 251 1.68 -14.94 -3.84
N THR A 252 2.51 -14.08 -4.43
CA THR A 252 2.38 -12.63 -4.35
C THR A 252 1.10 -12.12 -5.02
N GLU A 253 0.77 -12.55 -6.24
CA GLU A 253 -0.49 -12.15 -6.90
C GLU A 253 -1.70 -12.60 -6.06
N LYS A 254 -1.67 -13.80 -5.49
CA LYS A 254 -2.74 -14.26 -4.59
C LYS A 254 -2.95 -13.33 -3.40
N LEU A 255 -1.88 -12.89 -2.75
CA LEU A 255 -1.97 -12.00 -1.58
C LEU A 255 -2.54 -10.64 -1.96
N VAL A 256 -2.08 -10.07 -3.09
CA VAL A 256 -2.58 -8.79 -3.62
C VAL A 256 -4.06 -8.89 -4.01
N ASP A 257 -4.44 -9.94 -4.73
CA ASP A 257 -5.83 -10.18 -5.14
C ASP A 257 -6.77 -10.30 -3.92
N GLN A 258 -6.34 -11.03 -2.89
CA GLN A 258 -7.12 -11.22 -1.67
C GLN A 258 -7.28 -9.91 -0.90
N ALA A 259 -6.25 -9.06 -0.89
CA ALA A 259 -6.28 -7.79 -0.17
C ALA A 259 -7.08 -6.70 -0.88
N GLY A 260 -7.00 -6.64 -2.21
CA GLY A 260 -7.65 -5.61 -3.02
C GLY A 260 -8.96 -6.04 -3.68
N ASN A 261 -9.34 -7.32 -3.60
CA ASN A 261 -10.44 -7.91 -4.38
C ASN A 261 -10.32 -7.61 -5.89
N GLY A 262 -9.09 -7.70 -6.41
CA GLY A 262 -8.71 -7.40 -7.80
C GLY A 262 -8.55 -5.92 -8.15
N PHE A 263 -8.82 -4.97 -7.25
CA PHE A 263 -8.63 -3.54 -7.52
C PHE A 263 -7.15 -3.11 -7.49
N ILE A 264 -6.29 -3.88 -6.83
CA ILE A 264 -4.85 -3.66 -6.78
C ILE A 264 -4.21 -4.52 -7.87
N ASP A 265 -3.39 -3.91 -8.73
CA ASP A 265 -2.62 -4.60 -9.78
C ASP A 265 -1.16 -4.80 -9.33
N ILE A 266 -0.48 -5.73 -10.00
CA ILE A 266 0.95 -6.00 -9.81
C ILE A 266 1.70 -5.97 -11.14
N ARG A 267 2.90 -5.38 -11.13
CA ARG A 267 3.83 -5.43 -12.27
C ARG A 267 5.21 -5.89 -11.81
N TRP A 268 5.85 -6.71 -12.64
CA TRP A 268 7.15 -7.32 -12.35
C TRP A 268 8.31 -6.50 -12.93
N ASP A 269 8.37 -5.22 -12.58
CA ASP A 269 9.25 -4.21 -13.18
C ASP A 269 9.86 -3.23 -12.15
N ALA A 270 9.95 -3.64 -10.88
CA ALA A 270 10.52 -2.81 -9.80
C ALA A 270 11.90 -2.22 -10.15
N ALA A 271 12.78 -2.97 -10.82
CA ALA A 271 14.11 -2.50 -11.22
C ALA A 271 14.11 -1.31 -12.21
N THR A 272 12.97 -0.98 -12.81
CA THR A 272 12.83 0.18 -13.72
C THR A 272 11.96 1.28 -13.12
N GLU A 273 10.94 0.91 -12.35
CA GLU A 273 9.92 1.85 -11.87
C GLU A 273 10.17 2.32 -10.43
N CYS A 274 10.88 1.55 -9.61
CA CYS A 274 11.22 1.94 -8.25
C CYS A 274 12.52 2.73 -8.22
N ASP A 275 12.52 3.89 -7.54
CA ASP A 275 13.68 4.76 -7.45
C ASP A 275 14.75 4.15 -6.51
N ASP A 276 15.94 3.86 -7.05
CA ASP A 276 17.05 3.22 -6.33
C ASP A 276 18.04 4.23 -5.71
N GLU A 277 17.56 5.27 -5.02
CA GLU A 277 18.48 6.27 -4.42
C GLU A 277 19.15 5.78 -3.12
N GLU A 278 18.65 4.70 -2.50
CA GLU A 278 19.17 4.16 -1.24
C GLU A 278 20.09 2.93 -1.41
N PRO A 279 21.08 2.73 -0.53
CA PRO A 279 21.93 1.54 -0.55
C PRO A 279 21.12 0.28 -0.20
N GLY A 280 20.86 -0.54 -1.21
CA GLY A 280 20.10 -1.80 -1.08
C GLY A 280 19.61 -2.27 -2.45
N SER A 281 18.74 -3.27 -2.47
CA SER A 281 17.94 -3.61 -3.65
C SER A 281 16.47 -3.36 -3.34
N THR A 282 15.81 -2.52 -4.12
CA THR A 282 14.39 -2.20 -3.95
C THR A 282 13.53 -3.39 -4.40
N ALA A 283 12.95 -4.11 -3.44
CA ALA A 283 12.16 -5.31 -3.70
C ALA A 283 10.80 -4.99 -4.34
N ALA A 284 10.20 -3.87 -3.95
CA ALA A 284 8.95 -3.37 -4.51
C ALA A 284 8.76 -1.88 -4.20
N CYS A 285 7.74 -1.27 -4.81
CA CYS A 285 7.28 0.07 -4.48
C CYS A 285 5.84 0.32 -4.98
N VAL A 286 5.18 1.29 -4.35
CA VAL A 286 3.95 1.94 -4.84
C VAL A 286 4.27 3.37 -5.28
N VAL A 287 4.06 3.69 -6.56
CA VAL A 287 4.41 5.01 -7.09
C VAL A 287 3.30 6.05 -6.86
N ARG A 288 3.68 7.28 -6.48
CA ARG A 288 2.80 8.40 -6.08
C ARG A 288 1.66 8.78 -7.06
N GLY A 289 1.70 8.31 -8.31
CA GLY A 289 0.65 8.54 -9.31
C GLY A 289 -0.23 7.33 -9.64
N LYS A 290 0.08 6.15 -9.10
CA LYS A 290 -0.63 4.89 -9.37
C LYS A 290 -0.81 4.12 -8.06
N PRO A 291 -1.63 4.62 -7.12
CA PRO A 291 -1.72 4.09 -5.76
C PRO A 291 -2.36 2.70 -5.67
N LEU A 292 -2.85 2.14 -6.79
CA LEU A 292 -3.42 0.80 -6.89
C LEU A 292 -2.52 -0.16 -7.69
N LEU A 293 -1.26 0.20 -7.89
CA LEU A 293 -0.30 -0.63 -8.61
C LEU A 293 0.95 -0.82 -7.76
N ILE A 294 1.28 -2.08 -7.51
CA ILE A 294 2.54 -2.47 -6.87
C ILE A 294 3.53 -2.88 -7.97
N HIS A 295 4.68 -2.23 -8.00
CA HIS A 295 5.81 -2.65 -8.81
C HIS A 295 6.68 -3.56 -7.95
N MET A 296 6.92 -4.79 -8.40
CA MET A 296 7.66 -5.81 -7.64
C MET A 296 8.80 -6.41 -8.43
N GLN A 297 9.84 -6.87 -7.74
CA GLN A 297 10.82 -7.77 -8.31
C GLN A 297 10.16 -9.13 -8.61
N ALA A 298 10.69 -9.84 -9.61
CA ALA A 298 10.20 -11.17 -9.95
C ALA A 298 10.29 -12.12 -8.75
N GLU A 299 9.30 -13.00 -8.56
CA GLU A 299 9.28 -13.93 -7.41
C GLU A 299 10.54 -14.79 -7.30
N SER A 300 11.22 -15.07 -8.42
CA SER A 300 12.46 -15.84 -8.47
C SER A 300 13.65 -15.15 -7.79
N GLU A 301 13.58 -13.84 -7.59
CA GLU A 301 14.61 -13.06 -6.89
C GLU A 301 14.48 -13.17 -5.37
N ALA A 302 13.27 -13.41 -4.86
CA ALA A 302 13.03 -13.60 -3.43
C ALA A 302 13.58 -14.95 -2.95
N THR A 303 14.23 -14.93 -1.78
CA THR A 303 14.90 -16.10 -1.19
C THR A 303 13.95 -17.04 -0.46
N SER A 304 12.75 -16.57 -0.08
CA SER A 304 11.78 -17.33 0.69
C SER A 304 10.34 -16.82 0.52
N ASP A 305 9.36 -17.66 0.90
CA ASP A 305 7.95 -17.24 0.98
C ASP A 305 7.70 -16.21 2.10
N TRP A 306 8.50 -16.25 3.17
CA TRP A 306 8.45 -15.24 4.22
C TRP A 306 8.79 -13.86 3.66
N GLU A 307 9.85 -13.77 2.85
CA GLU A 307 10.26 -12.52 2.22
C GLU A 307 9.16 -11.95 1.32
N ARG A 308 8.58 -12.80 0.45
CA ARG A 308 7.46 -12.41 -0.42
C ARG A 308 6.26 -11.88 0.37
N LYS A 309 5.88 -12.59 1.44
CA LYS A 309 4.77 -12.20 2.31
C LYS A 309 5.01 -10.85 2.96
N MET A 310 6.19 -10.65 3.56
CA MET A 310 6.55 -9.42 4.26
C MET A 310 6.57 -8.22 3.31
N VAL A 311 7.21 -8.35 2.14
CA VAL A 311 7.23 -7.29 1.12
C VAL A 311 5.80 -6.96 0.65
N VAL A 312 4.98 -7.96 0.32
CA VAL A 312 3.60 -7.68 -0.12
C VAL A 312 2.78 -6.96 0.94
N ALA A 313 2.86 -7.39 2.20
CA ALA A 313 2.11 -6.72 3.27
C ALA A 313 2.60 -5.29 3.52
N HIS A 314 3.90 -5.04 3.39
CA HIS A 314 4.48 -3.70 3.45
C HIS A 314 3.90 -2.81 2.33
N GLU A 315 3.96 -3.26 1.06
CA GLU A 315 3.44 -2.46 -0.07
C GLU A 315 1.92 -2.23 0.01
N LEU A 316 1.16 -3.24 0.47
CA LEU A 316 -0.26 -3.09 0.72
C LEU A 316 -0.54 -2.01 1.77
N ALA A 317 0.31 -1.87 2.79
CA ALA A 317 0.16 -0.83 3.79
C ALA A 317 0.27 0.58 3.17
N HIS A 318 1.15 0.79 2.19
CA HIS A 318 1.21 2.08 1.46
C HIS A 318 -0.06 2.37 0.68
N ILE A 319 -0.63 1.36 0.01
CA ILE A 319 -1.92 1.50 -0.69
C ILE A 319 -3.01 1.88 0.31
N PHE A 320 -3.03 1.24 1.48
CA PHE A 320 -4.01 1.52 2.53
C PHE A 320 -3.81 2.89 3.18
N GLN A 321 -2.57 3.36 3.36
CA GLN A 321 -2.28 4.73 3.78
C GLN A 321 -2.83 5.74 2.76
N HIS A 322 -2.65 5.49 1.46
CA HIS A 322 -3.25 6.33 0.42
C HIS A 322 -4.78 6.29 0.42
N ALA A 323 -5.39 5.11 0.61
CA ALA A 323 -6.84 4.98 0.70
C ALA A 323 -7.40 5.72 1.92
N ASP A 324 -6.73 5.61 3.06
CA ASP A 324 -7.08 6.32 4.29
C ASP A 324 -7.02 7.84 4.08
N ALA A 325 -5.95 8.36 3.48
CA ALA A 325 -5.81 9.78 3.17
C ALA A 325 -6.94 10.32 2.27
N ARG A 326 -7.45 9.50 1.34
CA ARG A 326 -8.56 9.89 0.44
C ARG A 326 -9.92 10.01 1.13
N ARG A 327 -10.08 9.48 2.34
CA ARG A 327 -11.33 9.63 3.12
C ARG A 327 -11.53 11.06 3.64
N PHE A 328 -10.50 11.89 3.61
CA PHE A 328 -10.50 13.22 4.24
C PHE A 328 -10.19 14.33 3.24
N GLU A 329 -10.87 15.48 3.38
CA GLU A 329 -10.73 16.63 2.47
C GLU A 329 -9.33 17.27 2.51
N ASP A 330 -8.63 17.19 3.64
CA ASP A 330 -7.27 17.71 3.80
C ASP A 330 -6.20 16.78 3.21
N GLY A 331 -6.61 15.61 2.71
CA GLY A 331 -5.72 14.58 2.19
C GLY A 331 -4.84 13.94 3.26
N LYS A 332 -5.26 13.99 4.54
CA LYS A 332 -4.54 13.38 5.67
C LYS A 332 -5.41 12.39 6.41
N GLY A 333 -5.02 11.12 6.32
CA GLY A 333 -5.64 9.98 6.96
C GLY A 333 -5.39 9.90 8.45
N ASP A 334 -6.00 8.91 9.10
CA ASP A 334 -5.64 8.54 10.46
C ASP A 334 -4.19 8.03 10.55
N ALA A 335 -3.69 7.36 9.50
CA ALA A 335 -2.29 6.98 9.34
C ALA A 335 -1.35 8.18 9.47
N ASP A 336 -1.58 9.23 8.66
CA ASP A 336 -0.80 10.47 8.70
C ASP A 336 -0.83 11.10 10.10
N ARG A 337 -2.00 11.10 10.74
CA ARG A 337 -2.17 11.68 12.09
C ARG A 337 -1.46 10.87 13.17
N MET A 338 -1.31 9.56 13.02
CA MET A 338 -0.49 8.74 13.92
C MET A 338 1.00 9.04 13.73
N ILE A 339 1.44 9.10 12.48
CA ILE A 339 2.82 9.44 12.09
C ILE A 339 3.21 10.84 12.61
N GLU A 340 2.36 11.85 12.42
CA GLU A 340 2.57 13.22 12.91
C GLU A 340 2.66 13.32 14.44
N LYS A 341 2.03 12.39 15.18
CA LYS A 341 2.15 12.28 16.64
C LYS A 341 3.42 11.56 17.09
N GLY A 342 4.24 11.10 16.16
CA GLY A 342 5.52 10.43 16.42
C GLY A 342 5.44 8.91 16.55
N LEU A 343 4.28 8.29 16.29
CA LEU A 343 4.23 6.82 16.15
C LEU A 343 5.08 6.41 14.95
N PHE A 344 5.63 5.19 15.00
CA PHE A 344 6.47 4.63 13.93
C PHE A 344 7.69 5.51 13.61
N GLN A 345 8.19 6.25 14.62
CA GLN A 345 9.24 7.26 14.48
C GLN A 345 8.94 8.34 13.43
N GLY A 346 7.66 8.61 13.18
CA GLY A 346 7.22 9.61 12.21
C GLY A 346 7.53 9.24 10.75
N SER A 347 7.52 7.94 10.39
CA SER A 347 7.81 7.46 9.04
C SER A 347 6.70 6.54 8.50
N GLU A 348 6.25 6.80 7.28
CA GLU A 348 5.26 5.98 6.56
C GLU A 348 5.79 4.57 6.26
N GLU A 349 7.07 4.48 5.87
CA GLU A 349 7.79 3.23 5.66
C GLU A 349 7.84 2.33 6.92
N LYS A 350 8.11 2.94 8.06
CA LYS A 350 8.15 2.23 9.35
C LYS A 350 6.76 1.81 9.83
N MET A 351 5.74 2.58 9.47
CA MET A 351 4.35 2.18 9.68
C MET A 351 4.01 0.98 8.78
N ALA A 352 4.46 0.96 7.53
CA ALA A 352 4.28 -0.16 6.61
C ALA A 352 5.00 -1.44 7.10
N ASP A 353 6.22 -1.32 7.63
CA ASP A 353 6.91 -2.42 8.32
C ASP A 353 6.11 -2.93 9.51
N CYS A 354 5.59 -2.02 10.34
CA CYS A 354 4.77 -2.41 11.49
C CYS A 354 3.47 -3.11 11.07
N TYR A 355 2.86 -2.70 9.97
CA TYR A 355 1.71 -3.38 9.40
C TYR A 355 2.06 -4.81 9.01
N ALA A 356 3.14 -5.03 8.26
CA ALA A 356 3.58 -6.37 7.86
C ALA A 356 3.89 -7.27 9.08
N LEU A 357 4.61 -6.74 10.06
CA LEU A 357 4.92 -7.44 11.33
C LEU A 357 3.66 -7.78 12.12
N THR A 358 2.67 -6.88 12.14
CA THR A 358 1.40 -7.12 12.85
C THR A 358 0.54 -8.15 12.11
N TYR A 359 0.47 -8.06 10.78
CA TYR A 359 -0.33 -8.93 9.93
C TYR A 359 0.08 -10.41 10.04
N TYR A 360 1.39 -10.70 10.01
CA TYR A 360 1.89 -12.07 10.08
C TYR A 360 2.25 -12.55 11.49
N ASP A 361 1.97 -11.72 12.49
CA ASP A 361 2.45 -11.90 13.87
C ASP A 361 3.96 -12.14 13.98
N GLU A 362 4.74 -11.41 13.16
CA GLU A 362 6.19 -11.49 13.14
C GLU A 362 6.82 -10.50 14.13
N HIS A 363 7.99 -10.87 14.66
CA HIS A 363 8.72 -10.12 15.68
C HIS A 363 10.03 -9.52 15.16
N THR A 364 10.36 -9.72 13.88
CA THR A 364 11.62 -9.30 13.28
C THR A 364 11.45 -9.08 11.78
N LEU A 365 12.19 -8.13 11.23
CA LEU A 365 12.32 -7.91 9.79
C LEU A 365 13.51 -8.67 9.18
N SER A 366 14.13 -9.56 9.96
CA SER A 366 15.26 -10.36 9.52
C SER A 366 14.97 -11.84 9.68
N GLN A 367 15.20 -12.60 8.61
CA GLN A 367 15.18 -14.06 8.62
C GLN A 367 16.38 -14.60 7.83
N ALA A 368 17.11 -15.54 8.44
CA ALA A 368 18.35 -16.08 7.90
C ALA A 368 19.36 -14.98 7.52
N ASN A 369 19.65 -14.81 6.22
CA ASN A 369 20.60 -13.83 5.70
C ASN A 369 19.92 -12.66 4.98
N VAL A 370 18.60 -12.49 5.15
CA VAL A 370 17.82 -11.41 4.56
C VAL A 370 17.27 -10.51 5.66
N THR A 371 17.39 -9.20 5.44
CA THR A 371 16.75 -8.15 6.25
C THR A 371 15.91 -7.31 5.30
N LEU A 372 14.66 -7.08 5.67
CA LEU A 372 13.68 -6.30 4.92
C LEU A 372 13.36 -5.00 5.62
N GLY A 373 12.73 -4.09 4.88
CA GLY A 373 12.22 -2.83 5.40
C GLY A 373 13.31 -1.92 5.98
N TYR A 374 12.88 -1.05 6.87
CA TYR A 374 13.65 0.07 7.41
C TYR A 374 14.11 -0.18 8.85
N GLY A 375 14.25 -1.47 9.21
CA GLY A 375 14.77 -1.92 10.49
C GLY A 375 13.91 -1.53 11.70
N TYR A 376 12.63 -1.22 11.48
CA TYR A 376 11.73 -0.80 12.54
C TYR A 376 10.84 -1.95 13.03
N VAL A 377 10.99 -2.32 14.30
CA VAL A 377 10.12 -3.29 14.94
C VAL A 377 9.21 -2.56 15.91
N CYS A 378 7.92 -2.59 15.65
CA CYS A 378 6.96 -1.82 16.44
C CYS A 378 6.59 -2.50 17.76
N ASN A 379 6.32 -1.66 18.76
CA ASN A 379 5.98 -2.14 20.10
C ASN A 379 4.50 -2.59 20.19
N ALA A 380 4.11 -3.16 21.33
CA ALA A 380 2.74 -3.66 21.52
C ALA A 380 1.64 -2.61 21.33
N SER A 381 1.89 -1.35 21.73
CA SER A 381 0.93 -0.26 21.57
C SER A 381 0.79 0.16 20.10
N GLU A 382 1.88 0.14 19.34
CA GLU A 382 1.88 0.43 17.91
C GLU A 382 1.22 -0.68 17.10
N ARG A 383 1.46 -1.96 17.45
CA ARG A 383 0.72 -3.09 16.85
C ARG A 383 -0.78 -2.97 17.11
N GLN A 384 -1.18 -2.54 18.30
CA GLN A 384 -2.58 -2.27 18.61
C GLN A 384 -3.14 -1.11 17.77
N ALA A 385 -2.39 -0.01 17.63
CA ALA A 385 -2.77 1.11 16.79
C ALA A 385 -2.93 0.71 15.32
N ILE A 386 -2.05 -0.16 14.80
CA ILE A 386 -2.18 -0.75 13.46
C ILE A 386 -3.48 -1.55 13.31
N ARG A 387 -3.84 -2.38 14.30
CA ARG A 387 -5.10 -3.16 14.23
C ARG A 387 -6.33 -2.26 14.21
N GLU A 388 -6.34 -1.23 15.05
CA GLU A 388 -7.43 -0.26 15.12
C GLU A 388 -7.55 0.55 13.82
N TRP A 389 -6.42 1.01 13.29
CA TRP A 389 -6.36 1.70 12.01
C TRP A 389 -6.83 0.80 10.86
N ALA A 390 -6.28 -0.41 10.74
CA ALA A 390 -6.67 -1.35 9.70
C ALA A 390 -8.18 -1.65 9.73
N ALA A 391 -8.75 -1.85 10.92
CA ALA A 391 -10.18 -2.04 11.08
C ALA A 391 -11.00 -0.80 10.63
N SER A 392 -10.50 0.41 10.86
CA SER A 392 -11.21 1.65 10.49
C SER A 392 -11.35 1.86 8.98
N ILE A 393 -10.44 1.27 8.19
CA ILE A 393 -10.43 1.29 6.73
C ILE A 393 -10.78 -0.06 6.10
N ASN A 394 -11.20 -1.06 6.89
CA ASN A 394 -11.42 -2.45 6.43
C ASN A 394 -10.19 -3.12 5.77
N ALA A 395 -8.97 -2.66 6.10
CA ALA A 395 -7.75 -3.31 5.64
C ALA A 395 -7.63 -4.70 6.29
N PRO A 396 -7.20 -5.73 5.53
CA PRO A 396 -7.10 -7.09 6.05
C PRO A 396 -6.13 -7.16 7.23
N MET A 397 -6.60 -7.61 8.39
CA MET A 397 -5.75 -7.82 9.56
C MET A 397 -6.20 -9.09 10.27
N PRO A 398 -5.37 -10.15 10.31
CA PRO A 398 -5.69 -11.36 11.07
C PRO A 398 -5.91 -11.04 12.55
N GLY A 399 -6.97 -11.62 13.12
CA GLY A 399 -7.41 -11.40 14.50
C GLY A 399 -6.69 -12.25 15.54
#